data_AF-A0A4Q3VMP1-F1
#
_entry.id   AF-A0A4Q3VMP1-F1
#
_cell.length_a   1.000
_cell.length_b   1.000
_cell.length_c   1.000
_cell.angle_alpha   90.00
_cell.angle_beta   90.00
_cell.angle_gamma   90.00
#
_symmetry.space_group_name_H-M   'P 1'
#
loop_
_entity.id
_entity.type
_entity.pdbx_description
1 polymer ?
#
loop_
_entity_poly.entity_id
_entity_poly.type
_entity_poly.pdbx_seq_one_letter_code
_entity_poly.pdbx_strand_id
1 'polypeptide(L)'
;MHNVLGFYLYPVLLIVTLTTVHLVAKNVLERRAEAARPVAPRAAGGRGGRIRGPRVIPAGTPLPIDTLVATARAAVPNDELVEVALPSSPEAALRMMVRQPRGLTRYTNVYVDPYRGNVLEITRTFNSEGNSPLVEVSEGLHYGAYGGPFSKAVYTVAGLMPTGLLITGSLMWWRKKRRPRKSARV
;
A
#
# COMPACT_ATOMS: atom_id res chain seq x y z
N MET A 1 -17.29 -24.23 -21.39
CA MET A 1 -16.06 -24.12 -20.58
C MET A 1 -15.94 -22.77 -19.85
N HIS A 2 -16.18 -21.61 -20.49
CA HIS A 2 -16.12 -20.29 -19.80
C HIS A 2 -17.14 -20.11 -18.66
N ASN A 3 -18.34 -20.69 -18.77
CA ASN A 3 -19.43 -20.47 -17.81
C ASN A 3 -19.20 -21.14 -16.45
N VAL A 4 -18.52 -22.28 -16.42
CA VAL A 4 -18.32 -23.06 -15.19
C VAL A 4 -17.22 -22.43 -14.34
N LEU A 5 -16.07 -22.12 -14.95
CA LEU A 5 -14.96 -21.48 -14.25
C LEU A 5 -15.32 -20.06 -13.76
N GLY A 6 -16.04 -19.29 -14.58
CA GLY A 6 -16.52 -17.97 -14.21
C GLY A 6 -17.48 -18.00 -13.02
N PHE A 7 -18.37 -18.99 -12.95
CA PHE A 7 -19.32 -19.14 -11.84
C PHE A 7 -18.62 -19.39 -10.49
N TYR A 8 -17.61 -20.28 -10.46
CA TYR A 8 -16.88 -20.58 -9.22
C TYR A 8 -15.94 -19.46 -8.75
N LEU A 9 -15.39 -18.67 -9.69
CA LEU A 9 -14.51 -17.56 -9.36
C LEU A 9 -15.26 -16.25 -9.10
N TYR A 10 -16.54 -16.16 -9.49
CA TYR A 10 -17.37 -14.97 -9.32
C TYR A 10 -17.40 -14.44 -7.88
N PRO A 11 -17.59 -15.26 -6.83
CA PRO A 11 -17.60 -14.75 -5.46
C PRO A 11 -16.28 -14.09 -5.05
N VAL A 12 -15.14 -14.65 -5.48
CA VAL A 12 -13.81 -14.10 -5.21
C VAL A 12 -13.63 -12.77 -5.92
N LEU A 13 -13.98 -12.70 -7.21
CA LEU A 13 -13.92 -11.48 -7.99
C LEU A 13 -14.85 -10.39 -7.44
N LEU A 14 -16.04 -10.78 -6.97
CA LEU A 14 -16.99 -9.87 -6.35
C LEU A 14 -16.42 -9.28 -5.05
N ILE A 15 -15.85 -10.11 -4.17
CA ILE A 15 -15.19 -9.65 -2.94
C ILE A 15 -14.05 -8.68 -3.26
N VAL A 16 -13.17 -9.04 -4.20
CA VAL A 16 -12.05 -8.17 -4.62
C VAL A 16 -12.56 -6.85 -5.18
N THR A 17 -13.64 -6.86 -5.97
CA THR A 17 -14.21 -5.64 -6.54
C THR A 17 -14.82 -4.74 -5.47
N LEU A 18 -15.63 -5.30 -4.57
CA LEU A 18 -16.27 -4.55 -3.48
C LEU A 18 -15.23 -3.95 -2.53
N THR A 19 -14.20 -4.73 -2.17
CA THR A 19 -13.10 -4.24 -1.33
C THR A 19 -12.28 -3.17 -2.03
N THR A 20 -12.04 -3.29 -3.34
CA THR A 20 -11.35 -2.24 -4.14
C THR A 20 -12.13 -0.93 -4.08
N VAL A 21 -13.43 -0.96 -4.34
CA VAL A 21 -14.28 0.23 -4.29
C VAL A 21 -14.24 0.86 -2.91
N HIS A 22 -14.35 0.05 -1.85
CA HIS A 22 -14.29 0.55 -0.48
C HIS A 22 -12.95 1.24 -0.16
N LEU A 23 -11.81 0.61 -0.47
CA LEU A 23 -10.48 1.15 -0.20
C LEU A 23 -10.19 2.41 -1.02
N VAL A 24 -10.63 2.45 -2.29
CA VAL A 24 -10.51 3.64 -3.14
C VAL A 24 -11.39 4.78 -2.60
N ALA A 25 -12.64 4.49 -2.23
CA ALA A 25 -13.56 5.49 -1.69
C ALA A 25 -13.00 6.13 -0.41
N LYS A 26 -12.48 5.32 0.51
CA LYS A 26 -11.77 5.81 1.70
C LYS A 26 -10.62 6.76 1.32
N ASN A 27 -9.72 6.32 0.44
CA ASN A 27 -8.57 7.11 0.03
C ASN A 27 -8.97 8.44 -0.62
N VAL A 28 -10.06 8.45 -1.40
CA VAL A 28 -10.60 9.68 -2.00
C VAL A 28 -11.16 10.60 -0.92
N LEU A 29 -11.97 10.07 -0.01
CA LEU A 29 -12.57 10.86 1.08
C LEU A 29 -11.52 11.48 2.00
N GLU A 30 -10.49 10.72 2.38
CA GLU A 30 -9.39 11.23 3.20
C GLU A 30 -8.63 12.36 2.51
N ARG A 31 -8.30 12.22 1.23
CA ARG A 31 -7.65 13.29 0.44
C ARG A 31 -8.52 14.54 0.34
N ARG A 32 -9.84 14.37 0.21
CA ARG A 32 -10.79 15.50 0.17
C ARG A 32 -10.90 16.18 1.52
N ALA A 33 -10.96 15.40 2.60
CA ALA A 33 -10.98 15.92 3.96
C ALA A 33 -9.69 16.68 4.29
N GLU A 34 -8.54 16.14 3.92
CA GLU A 34 -7.24 16.81 4.04
C GLU A 34 -7.17 18.11 3.24
N ALA A 35 -7.68 18.12 2.01
CA ALA A 35 -7.74 19.32 1.19
C ALA A 35 -8.69 20.39 1.75
N ALA A 36 -9.74 19.99 2.49
CA ALA A 36 -10.71 20.88 3.11
C ALA A 36 -10.28 21.38 4.50
N ARG A 37 -9.25 20.76 5.12
CA ARG A 37 -8.72 21.24 6.40
C ARG A 37 -8.15 22.65 6.20
N PRO A 38 -8.60 23.67 6.95
CA PRO A 38 -8.02 24.99 6.86
C PRO A 38 -6.53 24.89 7.16
N VAL A 39 -5.71 25.41 6.24
CA VAL A 39 -4.27 25.44 6.40
C VAL A 39 -3.98 26.38 7.56
N ALA A 40 -3.84 25.82 8.78
CA ALA A 40 -3.24 26.54 9.88
C ALA A 40 -1.89 27.08 9.37
N PRO A 41 -1.49 28.33 9.71
CA PRO A 41 -0.26 28.93 9.23
C PRO A 41 0.92 28.12 9.77
N ARG A 42 1.31 27.09 9.02
CA ARG A 42 2.49 26.28 9.25
C ARG A 42 3.64 27.10 8.72
N ALA A 43 4.58 27.44 9.61
CA ALA A 43 5.80 28.16 9.27
C ALA A 43 6.33 27.71 7.91
N ALA A 44 6.46 28.67 7.00
CA ALA A 44 6.78 28.46 5.60
C ALA A 44 8.03 27.60 5.46
N GLY A 45 7.91 26.46 4.78
CA GLY A 45 9.07 25.61 4.58
C GLY A 45 8.81 24.37 3.74
N GLY A 46 8.67 24.54 2.42
CA GLY A 46 9.08 23.58 1.39
C GLY A 46 7.99 22.74 0.73
N ARG A 47 7.89 22.87 -0.60
CA ARG A 47 7.10 22.03 -1.52
C ARG A 47 7.77 20.66 -1.68
N GLY A 48 7.02 19.57 -1.55
CA GLY A 48 7.48 18.22 -1.90
C GLY A 48 6.76 17.13 -1.10
N GLY A 49 5.82 16.44 -1.74
CA GLY A 49 5.02 15.35 -1.17
C GLY A 49 5.79 14.04 -0.98
N ARG A 50 6.81 14.03 -0.12
CA ARG A 50 7.34 12.83 0.55
C ARG A 50 7.12 13.03 2.03
N ILE A 51 6.61 12.02 2.74
CA ILE A 51 6.30 12.04 4.18
C ILE A 51 7.41 12.80 4.92
N ARG A 52 7.15 14.06 5.28
CA ARG A 52 8.17 14.95 5.82
C ARG A 52 8.15 14.76 7.33
N GLY A 53 9.03 13.91 7.79
CA GLY A 53 9.24 13.66 9.22
C GLY A 53 9.65 14.92 9.98
N PRO A 54 9.74 14.83 11.31
CA PRO A 54 10.18 15.92 12.16
C PRO A 54 11.56 16.44 11.72
N ARG A 55 11.74 17.76 11.83
CA ARG A 55 13.03 18.40 11.58
C ARG A 55 13.93 18.27 12.82
N VAL A 56 15.21 18.06 12.58
CA VAL A 56 16.25 18.01 13.61
C VAL A 56 17.20 19.18 13.49
N ILE A 57 17.86 19.52 14.58
CA ILE A 57 18.94 20.51 14.59
C ILE A 57 20.27 19.76 14.51
N PRO A 58 21.06 19.96 13.43
CA PRO A 58 22.37 19.34 13.29
C PRO A 58 23.27 19.60 14.50
N ALA A 59 23.88 18.55 15.03
CA ALA A 59 24.77 18.63 16.19
C ALA A 59 26.03 17.78 15.96
N GLY A 60 26.90 18.25 15.06
CA GLY A 60 28.16 17.58 14.75
C GLY A 60 28.01 16.38 13.83
N THR A 61 28.76 15.30 14.09
CA THR A 61 28.75 14.09 13.28
C THR A 61 27.56 13.19 13.64
N PRO A 62 26.79 12.69 12.67
CA PRO A 62 25.71 11.73 12.93
C PRO A 62 26.23 10.48 13.63
N LEU A 63 25.39 9.90 14.49
CA LEU A 63 25.66 8.62 15.14
C LEU A 63 25.71 7.48 14.11
N PRO A 64 26.43 6.38 14.43
CA PRO A 64 26.42 5.19 13.61
C PRO A 64 25.00 4.66 13.39
N ILE A 65 24.73 4.18 12.18
CA ILE A 65 23.40 3.69 11.80
C ILE A 65 22.92 2.55 12.70
N ASP A 66 23.83 1.67 13.14
CA ASP A 66 23.52 0.53 14.01
C ASP A 66 22.98 0.98 15.36
N THR A 67 23.53 2.06 15.92
CA THR A 67 23.04 2.67 17.17
C THR A 67 21.62 3.21 16.98
N LEU A 68 21.37 3.91 15.87
CA LEU A 68 20.05 4.47 15.57
C LEU A 68 19.00 3.38 15.32
N VAL A 69 19.39 2.30 14.63
CA VAL A 69 18.54 1.13 14.39
C VAL A 69 18.24 0.40 15.71
N ALA A 70 19.23 0.26 16.60
CA ALA A 70 19.03 -0.33 17.92
C ALA A 70 18.03 0.48 18.75
N THR A 71 18.15 1.82 18.77
CA THR A 71 17.19 2.70 19.47
C THR A 71 15.77 2.53 18.94
N ALA A 72 15.59 2.49 17.62
CA ALA A 72 14.25 2.28 17.08
C ALA A 72 13.72 0.88 17.34
N ARG A 73 14.53 -0.17 17.24
CA ARG A 73 14.11 -1.54 17.59
C ARG A 73 13.69 -1.63 19.06
N ALA A 74 14.39 -0.94 19.96
CA ALA A 74 14.00 -0.87 21.37
C ALA A 74 12.64 -0.18 21.57
N ALA A 75 12.29 0.80 20.74
CA ALA A 75 11.00 1.49 20.79
C ALA A 75 9.84 0.66 20.21
N VAL A 76 10.12 -0.29 19.30
CA VAL A 76 9.13 -1.18 18.67
C VAL A 76 9.61 -2.64 18.68
N PRO A 77 9.71 -3.28 19.86
CA PRO A 77 10.41 -4.57 20.03
C PRO A 77 9.73 -5.76 19.32
N ASN A 78 8.44 -5.65 19.03
CA ASN A 78 7.65 -6.72 18.42
C ASN A 78 7.49 -6.56 16.90
N ASP A 79 7.99 -5.47 16.31
CA ASP A 79 7.80 -5.16 14.89
C ASP A 79 9.05 -5.53 14.08
N GLU A 80 8.83 -5.99 12.85
CA GLU A 80 9.88 -6.37 11.92
C GLU A 80 10.38 -5.12 11.16
N LEU A 81 11.68 -4.85 11.17
CA LEU A 81 12.25 -3.76 10.38
C LEU A 81 12.18 -4.10 8.88
N VAL A 82 11.49 -3.24 8.11
CA VAL A 82 11.29 -3.43 6.66
C VAL A 82 12.15 -2.48 5.85
N GLU A 83 12.30 -1.24 6.30
CA GLU A 83 13.02 -0.21 5.56
C GLU A 83 13.77 0.72 6.52
N VAL A 84 14.98 1.12 6.14
CA VAL A 84 15.71 2.24 6.75
C VAL A 84 15.93 3.29 5.67
N ALA A 85 15.31 4.44 5.82
CA ALA A 85 15.46 5.58 4.92
C ALA A 85 16.37 6.63 5.57
N LEU A 86 17.57 6.77 4.99
CA LEU A 86 18.57 7.73 5.44
C LEU A 86 18.07 9.18 5.33
N PRO A 87 18.54 10.09 6.21
CA PRO A 87 18.21 11.51 6.13
C PRO A 87 18.56 12.08 4.76
N SER A 88 17.61 12.77 4.12
CA SER A 88 17.85 13.41 2.82
C SER A 88 18.54 14.78 2.93
N SER A 89 18.61 15.36 4.14
CA SER A 89 19.36 16.57 4.45
C SER A 89 19.84 16.52 5.92
N PRO A 90 20.79 17.38 6.33
CA PRO A 90 21.23 17.46 7.72
C PRO A 90 20.09 17.76 8.70
N GLU A 91 19.03 18.46 8.30
CA GLU A 91 17.89 18.74 9.17
C GLU A 91 16.80 17.66 9.15
N ALA A 92 17.00 16.56 8.41
CA ALA A 92 16.02 15.48 8.31
C ALA A 92 16.27 14.41 9.39
N ALA A 93 15.20 13.94 10.02
CA ALA A 93 15.27 12.75 10.87
C ALA A 93 15.53 11.48 10.03
N LEU A 94 16.18 10.49 10.65
CA LEU A 94 16.25 9.13 10.09
C LEU A 94 14.85 8.50 10.20
N ARG A 95 14.34 7.92 9.12
CA ARG A 95 13.05 7.22 9.11
C ARG A 95 13.27 5.72 9.02
N MET A 96 12.62 4.97 9.89
CA MET A 96 12.55 3.51 9.81
C MET A 96 11.11 3.08 9.63
N MET A 97 10.86 2.20 8.67
CA MET A 97 9.57 1.56 8.49
C MET A 97 9.63 0.17 9.09
N VAL A 98 8.77 -0.08 10.07
CA VAL A 98 8.60 -1.40 10.68
C VAL A 98 7.22 -1.95 10.34
N ARG A 99 7.09 -3.27 10.30
CA ARG A 99 5.86 -4.00 10.01
C ARG A 99 5.48 -4.86 11.20
N GLN A 100 4.21 -4.78 11.59
CA GLN A 100 3.70 -5.64 12.66
C GLN A 100 3.56 -7.08 12.16
N PRO A 101 3.93 -8.11 12.94
CA PRO A 101 3.90 -9.51 12.49
C PRO A 101 2.54 -10.01 11.98
N ARG A 102 1.44 -9.42 12.50
CA ARG A 102 0.07 -9.82 12.15
C ARG A 102 -0.60 -8.92 11.10
N GLY A 103 0.08 -7.88 10.60
CA GLY A 103 -0.50 -6.95 9.64
C GLY A 103 0.22 -6.95 8.30
N LEU A 104 -0.44 -7.46 7.25
CA LEU A 104 0.08 -7.38 5.88
C LEU A 104 0.37 -5.94 5.41
N THR A 105 -0.35 -4.97 5.98
CA THR A 105 -0.33 -3.54 5.63
C THR A 105 -0.06 -2.64 6.84
N ARG A 106 0.22 -3.22 8.01
CA ARG A 106 0.43 -2.47 9.27
C ARG A 106 1.88 -2.00 9.36
N TYR A 107 2.15 -0.88 8.70
CA TYR A 107 3.44 -0.21 8.79
C TYR A 107 3.42 0.90 9.84
N THR A 108 4.51 0.99 10.58
CA THR A 108 4.79 2.08 11.52
C THR A 108 6.08 2.76 11.08
N ASN A 109 6.04 4.08 10.95
CA ASN A 109 7.24 4.88 10.74
C ASN A 109 7.78 5.33 12.10
N VAL A 110 9.04 5.04 12.37
CA VAL A 110 9.77 5.52 13.55
C VAL A 110 10.79 6.54 13.07
N TYR A 111 10.71 7.76 13.60
CA TYR A 111 11.63 8.84 13.31
C TYR A 111 12.63 9.00 14.45
N VAL A 112 13.92 8.99 14.13
CA VAL A 112 15.01 9.08 15.11
C VAL A 112 15.92 10.26 14.76
N ASP A 113 16.33 11.00 15.79
CA ASP A 113 17.34 12.06 15.66
C ASP A 113 18.70 11.43 15.31
N PRO A 114 19.27 11.73 14.12
CA PRO A 114 20.54 11.12 13.70
C PRO A 114 21.75 11.60 14.51
N TYR A 115 21.64 12.71 15.25
CA TYR A 115 22.73 13.27 16.06
C TYR A 115 22.64 12.88 17.53
N ARG A 116 21.42 12.83 18.07
CA ARG A 116 21.18 12.55 19.51
C ARG A 116 20.72 11.12 19.78
N GLY A 117 20.26 10.40 18.76
CA GLY A 117 19.77 9.03 18.89
C GLY A 117 18.39 8.89 19.53
N ASN A 118 17.69 9.99 19.79
CA ASN A 118 16.38 9.99 20.43
C ASN A 118 15.27 9.68 19.42
N VAL A 119 14.25 8.93 19.84
CA VAL A 119 13.02 8.76 19.05
C VAL A 119 12.21 10.05 19.11
N LEU A 120 11.94 10.63 17.94
CA LEU A 120 11.24 11.91 17.79
C LEU A 120 9.74 11.70 17.61
N GLU A 121 9.36 10.74 16.77
CA GLU A 121 7.97 10.50 16.42
C GLU A 121 7.76 9.05 16.00
N ILE A 122 6.60 8.47 16.37
CA ILE A 122 6.16 7.16 15.91
C ILE A 122 4.81 7.35 15.22
N THR A 123 4.81 7.30 13.90
CA THR A 123 3.61 7.49 13.08
C THR A 123 3.13 6.14 12.57
N ARG A 124 1.99 5.66 13.07
CA ARG A 124 1.38 4.41 12.58
C ARG A 124 0.58 4.69 11.32
N THR A 125 1.03 4.18 10.17
CA THR A 125 0.36 4.36 8.88
C THR A 125 -1.05 3.73 8.86
N PHE A 126 -1.28 2.72 9.71
CA PHE A 126 -2.57 2.03 9.77
C PHE A 126 -3.47 2.41 10.95
N ASN A 127 -2.97 3.19 11.93
CA ASN A 127 -3.76 3.64 13.09
C ASN A 127 -3.87 5.17 13.15
N SER A 128 -3.78 5.86 12.02
CA SER A 128 -4.05 7.30 11.93
C SER A 128 -5.55 7.55 12.08
N GLU A 129 -6.06 7.66 13.32
CA GLU A 129 -7.37 8.18 13.79
C GLU A 129 -8.65 7.96 12.94
N GLY A 130 -8.64 7.10 11.93
CA GLY A 130 -9.69 6.97 10.92
C GLY A 130 -9.76 5.62 10.21
N ASN A 131 -8.84 4.68 10.49
CA ASN A 131 -8.94 3.31 10.00
C ASN A 131 -9.92 2.51 10.86
N SER A 132 -11.17 2.44 10.40
CA SER A 132 -12.21 1.58 10.97
C SER A 132 -11.81 0.08 10.86
N PRO A 133 -12.24 -0.80 11.78
CA PRO A 133 -12.12 -2.26 11.65
C PRO A 133 -12.60 -2.79 10.28
N LEU A 134 -13.54 -2.10 9.63
CA LEU A 134 -14.00 -2.44 8.28
C LEU A 134 -12.91 -2.30 7.22
N VAL A 135 -12.01 -1.33 7.35
CA VAL A 135 -10.87 -1.13 6.43
C VAL A 135 -9.90 -2.30 6.55
N GLU A 136 -9.61 -2.73 7.78
CA GLU A 136 -8.76 -3.89 8.03
C GLU A 136 -9.33 -5.16 7.41
N VAL A 137 -10.62 -5.43 7.64
CA VAL A 137 -11.29 -6.57 7.03
C VAL A 137 -11.27 -6.47 5.51
N SER A 138 -11.50 -5.29 4.97
CA SER A 138 -11.48 -5.05 3.53
C SER A 138 -10.11 -5.32 2.92
N GLU A 139 -9.02 -4.89 3.55
CA GLU A 139 -7.66 -5.19 3.08
C GLU A 139 -7.34 -6.68 3.20
N GLY A 140 -7.68 -7.31 4.33
CA GLY A 140 -7.48 -8.75 4.51
C GLY A 140 -8.22 -9.57 3.45
N LEU A 141 -9.45 -9.19 3.12
CA LEU A 141 -10.25 -9.82 2.06
C LEU A 141 -9.72 -9.47 0.67
N HIS A 142 -9.22 -8.26 0.44
CA HIS A 142 -8.66 -7.85 -0.84
C HIS A 142 -7.40 -8.65 -1.20
N TYR A 143 -6.51 -8.86 -0.23
CA TYR A 143 -5.27 -9.62 -0.42
C TYR A 143 -5.43 -11.13 -0.22
N GLY A 144 -6.64 -11.61 0.10
CA GLY A 144 -6.88 -13.03 0.37
C GLY A 144 -6.08 -13.55 1.58
N ALA A 145 -5.90 -12.73 2.62
CA ALA A 145 -5.02 -13.01 3.75
C ALA A 145 -5.57 -14.05 4.76
N TYR A 146 -6.89 -14.26 4.80
CA TYR A 146 -7.54 -15.05 5.85
C TYR A 146 -7.45 -16.58 5.70
N GLY A 147 -7.18 -17.10 4.50
CA GLY A 147 -7.14 -18.55 4.22
C GLY A 147 -5.74 -19.11 3.96
N GLY A 148 -4.69 -18.37 4.33
CA GLY A 148 -3.30 -18.79 4.18
C GLY A 148 -2.88 -19.07 2.72
N PRO A 149 -2.04 -20.09 2.47
CA PRO A 149 -1.59 -20.42 1.11
C PRO A 149 -2.73 -20.80 0.15
N PHE A 150 -3.80 -21.43 0.67
CA PHE A 150 -4.93 -21.85 -0.14
C PHE A 150 -5.70 -20.65 -0.72
N SER A 151 -6.07 -19.67 0.12
CA SER A 151 -6.72 -18.46 -0.37
C SER A 151 -5.83 -17.70 -1.34
N LYS A 152 -4.52 -17.65 -1.10
CA LYS A 152 -3.56 -17.05 -2.05
C LYS A 152 -3.58 -17.73 -3.41
N ALA A 153 -3.62 -19.06 -3.46
CA ALA A 153 -3.71 -19.81 -4.71
C ALA A 153 -5.01 -19.51 -5.47
N VAL A 154 -6.16 -19.51 -4.78
CA VAL A 154 -7.45 -19.17 -5.36
C VAL A 154 -7.46 -17.76 -5.93
N TYR A 155 -6.96 -16.77 -5.17
CA TYR A 155 -6.86 -15.38 -5.61
C TYR A 155 -5.92 -15.21 -6.79
N THR A 156 -4.82 -15.97 -6.83
CA THR A 156 -3.88 -15.96 -7.96
C THR A 156 -4.56 -16.45 -9.24
N VAL A 157 -5.27 -17.57 -9.18
CA VAL A 157 -6.02 -18.10 -10.34
C VAL A 157 -7.12 -17.13 -10.77
N ALA A 158 -7.86 -16.55 -9.82
CA ALA A 158 -8.86 -15.53 -10.09
C ALA A 158 -8.27 -14.29 -10.79
N GLY A 159 -7.10 -13.84 -10.34
CA GLY A 159 -6.41 -12.66 -10.90
C GLY A 159 -5.85 -12.87 -12.31
N LEU A 160 -5.54 -14.10 -12.71
CA LEU A 160 -5.08 -14.42 -14.08
C LEU A 160 -6.22 -14.52 -15.10
N MET A 161 -7.46 -14.67 -14.64
CA MET A 161 -8.62 -14.87 -15.51
C MET A 161 -8.92 -13.66 -16.43
N PRO A 162 -8.89 -12.40 -15.96
CA PRO A 162 -8.99 -11.22 -16.83
C PRO A 162 -7.91 -11.18 -17.92
N THR A 163 -6.68 -11.61 -17.61
CA THR A 163 -5.59 -11.69 -18.60
C THR A 163 -5.92 -12.71 -19.68
N GLY A 164 -6.42 -13.88 -19.31
CA GLY A 164 -6.88 -14.89 -20.26
C GLY A 164 -8.03 -14.38 -21.15
N LEU A 165 -9.00 -13.68 -20.57
CA LEU A 165 -10.10 -13.06 -21.31
C LEU A 165 -9.61 -11.96 -22.28
N LEU A 166 -8.65 -11.15 -21.86
CA LEU A 166 -8.03 -10.13 -22.72
C LEU A 166 -7.34 -10.79 -23.93
N ILE A 167 -6.50 -11.80 -23.69
CA ILE A 167 -5.78 -12.52 -24.76
C ILE A 167 -6.77 -13.16 -25.74
N THR A 168 -7.75 -13.90 -25.23
CA THR A 168 -8.73 -14.60 -26.06
C THR A 168 -9.62 -13.62 -26.84
N GLY A 169 -10.08 -12.54 -26.20
CA GLY A 169 -10.84 -11.47 -26.84
C GLY A 169 -10.06 -10.77 -27.95
N SER A 170 -8.80 -10.41 -27.70
CA SER A 170 -7.90 -9.82 -28.70
C SER A 170 -7.64 -10.76 -29.89
N LEU A 171 -7.42 -12.06 -29.62
CA LEU A 171 -7.22 -13.06 -30.66
C LEU A 171 -8.49 -13.23 -31.53
N MET A 172 -9.68 -13.27 -30.93
CA MET A 172 -10.95 -13.34 -31.65
C MET A 172 -11.17 -12.10 -32.53
N TRP A 173 -10.88 -10.90 -32.00
CA TRP A 173 -10.97 -9.65 -32.75
C TRP A 173 -10.03 -9.66 -33.97
N TRP A 174 -8.78 -10.08 -33.76
CA TRP A 174 -7.78 -10.16 -34.84
C TRP A 174 -8.16 -11.18 -35.91
N ARG A 175 -8.66 -12.36 -35.52
CA ARG A 175 -9.17 -13.38 -36.44
C ARG A 175 -10.38 -12.89 -37.23
N LYS A 176 -11.31 -12.16 -36.61
CA LYS A 176 -12.46 -11.55 -37.29
C LYS A 176 -12.03 -10.53 -38.34
N LYS A 177 -11.03 -9.70 -38.03
CA LYS A 177 -10.50 -8.67 -38.96
C LYS A 177 -9.78 -9.27 -40.17
N ARG A 178 -9.15 -10.44 -40.03
CA ARG A 178 -8.42 -11.14 -41.11
C ARG A 178 -9.29 -12.08 -41.95
N ARG A 179 -10.57 -12.28 -41.63
CA ARG A 179 -11.46 -13.11 -42.46
C ARG A 179 -11.82 -12.32 -43.72
N PRO A 180 -11.52 -12.82 -44.94
CA PRO A 180 -12.03 -12.22 -46.16
C PRO A 180 -13.56 -12.24 -46.09
N ARG A 181 -14.22 -11.13 -46.45
CA ARG A 181 -15.67 -11.10 -46.66
C ARG A 181 -15.96 -12.17 -47.70
N LYS A 182 -16.61 -13.27 -47.30
CA LYS A 182 -17.19 -14.19 -48.28
C LYS A 182 -18.22 -13.37 -49.06
N SER A 183 -17.87 -13.03 -50.30
CA SER A 183 -18.84 -12.52 -51.26
C SER A 183 -19.98 -13.55 -51.31
N ALA A 184 -21.17 -13.13 -50.89
CA ALA A 184 -22.36 -13.92 -51.11
C ALA A 184 -22.54 -14.00 -52.62
N ARG A 185 -22.19 -15.16 -53.20
CA ARG A 185 -22.48 -15.43 -54.60
C ARG A 185 -23.98 -15.68 -54.67
N VAL A 186 -24.69 -14.72 -55.26
CA VAL A 186 -26.09 -14.79 -55.69
C VAL A 186 -26.22 -15.82 -56.81
#